data_AF-A0A7X4BQ40-F1
#
_entry.id   AF-A0A7X4BQ40-F1
#
_cell.length_a   1.000
_cell.length_b   1.000
_cell.length_c   1.000
_cell.angle_alpha   90.00
_cell.angle_beta   90.00
_cell.angle_gamma   90.00
#
_symmetry.space_group_name_H-M   'P 1'
#
loop_
_entity.id
_entity.type
_entity.pdbx_description
1 polymer ?
#
loop_
_entity_poly.entity_id
_entity_poly.type
_entity_poly.pdbx_seq_one_letter_code
_entity_poly.pdbx_strand_id
1 'polypeptide(L)' 'MNEILVERKVTYTLEVDGKFYLIENVPARVNVETGEQYFSPKTVDRLQQLVLRPHQPDRTITLPVYEYANLAQ' A
#
# COMPACT_ATOMS: atom_id res chain seq x y z
N MET A 1 -17.81 21.18 -4.54
CA MET A 1 -17.08 20.38 -5.54
C MET A 1 -17.53 18.95 -5.39
N ASN A 2 -17.85 18.27 -6.50
CA ASN A 2 -18.14 16.84 -6.46
C ASN A 2 -16.81 16.10 -6.57
N GLU A 3 -16.57 15.19 -5.62
CA GLU A 3 -15.41 14.33 -5.66
C GLU A 3 -15.44 13.43 -6.90
N ILE A 4 -14.35 13.41 -7.67
CA ILE A 4 -14.18 12.52 -8.83
C ILE A 4 -13.31 11.35 -8.40
N LEU A 5 -13.95 10.18 -8.29
CA LEU A 5 -13.29 8.92 -7.98
C LEU A 5 -13.14 8.07 -9.25
N VAL A 6 -11.94 7.51 -9.46
CA VAL A 6 -11.67 6.58 -10.56
C VAL A 6 -11.15 5.25 -10.04
N GLU A 7 -11.56 4.15 -10.68
CA GLU A 7 -11.02 2.83 -10.37
C GLU A 7 -9.57 2.71 -10.83
N ARG A 8 -8.69 2.29 -9.93
CA ARG A 8 -7.27 2.06 -10.21
C ARG A 8 -6.74 0.86 -9.45
N LYS A 9 -5.64 0.31 -9.96
CA LYS A 9 -4.79 -0.63 -9.23
C LYS A 9 -3.64 0.16 -8.63
N VAL A 10 -3.48 0.07 -7.31
CA VAL A 10 -2.48 0.82 -6.55
C VAL A 10 -1.51 -0.12 -5.86
N THR A 11 -0.36 0.42 -5.48
CA THR A 11 0.57 -0.24 -4.55
C THR A 11 0.20 0.17 -3.13
N TYR A 12 0.02 -0.82 -2.25
CA TYR A 12 -0.34 -0.62 -0.86
C TYR A 12 0.80 -1.07 0.04
N THR A 13 1.29 -0.17 0.89
CA THR A 13 2.38 -0.45 1.83
C THR A 13 1.83 -0.58 3.24
N LEU A 14 2.20 -1.66 3.92
CA LEU A 14 1.86 -1.91 5.32
C LEU A 14 3.13 -2.14 6.12
N GLU A 15 3.18 -1.59 7.33
CA GLU A 15 4.16 -1.96 8.34
C GLU A 15 3.44 -2.72 9.45
N VAL A 16 3.88 -3.94 9.74
CA VAL A 16 3.32 -4.79 10.79
C VAL A 16 4.48 -5.48 11.50
N ASP A 17 4.56 -5.33 12.81
CA ASP A 17 5.62 -5.90 13.67
C ASP A 17 7.05 -5.63 13.13
N GLY A 18 7.28 -4.41 12.61
CA GLY A 18 8.57 -4.00 12.04
C GLY A 18 8.91 -4.61 10.68
N LYS A 19 7.96 -5.29 10.03
CA LYS A 19 8.09 -5.80 8.66
C LYS A 19 7.26 -4.97 7.69
N PHE A 20 7.88 -4.61 6.57
CA PHE A 20 7.20 -3.93 5.47
C PHE A 20 6.64 -4.93 4.46
N TYR A 21 5.37 -4.75 4.11
CA TYR A 21 4.67 -5.48 3.06
C TYR A 21 4.36 -4.50 1.94
N LEU A 22 4.85 -4.79 0.74
CA LEU A 22 4.53 -4.06 -0.48
C LEU A 22 3.57 -4.91 -1.32
N ILE A 23 2.31 -4.49 -1.40
CA ILE A 23 1.25 -5.25 -2.06
C ILE A 23 0.89 -4.53 -3.36
N GLU A 24 1.20 -5.17 -4.48
CA GLU A 24 0.98 -4.61 -5.81
C GLU A 24 -0.45 -4.89 -6.30
N ASN A 25 -0.93 -4.07 -7.24
CA ASN A 25 -2.18 -4.28 -7.96
C ASN A 25 -3.46 -4.31 -7.11
N VAL A 26 -3.48 -3.62 -5.97
CA VAL A 26 -4.65 -3.56 -5.08
C VAL A 26 -5.75 -2.71 -5.72
N PRO A 27 -6.99 -3.22 -5.87
CA PRO A 27 -8.08 -2.44 -6.44
C PRO A 27 -8.56 -1.38 -5.44
N ALA A 28 -8.58 -0.13 -5.90
CA ALA A 28 -9.03 1.03 -5.13
C ALA A 28 -9.83 2.00 -6.01
N ARG A 29 -10.69 2.79 -5.39
CA ARG A 29 -11.19 4.04 -5.98
C ARG A 29 -10.28 5.17 -5.52
N VAL A 30 -9.78 5.97 -6.44
CA VAL A 30 -8.80 7.03 -6.15
C VAL A 30 -9.40 8.37 -6.50
N ASN A 31 -9.34 9.31 -5.56
CA ASN A 31 -9.67 10.71 -5.80
C ASN A 31 -8.60 11.32 -6.71
N VAL A 32 -9.02 11.87 -7.86
CA VAL A 32 -8.08 12.39 -8.87
C VAL A 32 -7.36 13.68 -8.45
N GLU A 33 -7.93 14.42 -7.51
CA GLU A 33 -7.38 15.69 -7.03
C GLU A 33 -6.43 15.49 -5.84
N THR A 34 -6.81 14.64 -4.89
CA THR A 34 -6.06 14.45 -3.63
C THR A 34 -5.15 13.22 -3.63
N GLY A 35 -5.44 12.23 -4.49
CA GLY A 35 -4.79 10.93 -4.45
C GLY A 35 -5.30 10.00 -3.34
N GLU A 36 -6.32 10.41 -2.59
CA GLU A 36 -6.93 9.59 -1.53
C GLU A 36 -7.46 8.27 -2.10
N GLN A 37 -7.21 7.17 -1.39
CA GLN A 37 -7.48 5.81 -1.84
C GLN A 37 -8.55 5.17 -0.96
N TYR A 38 -9.65 4.75 -1.60
CA TYR A 38 -10.75 4.08 -0.94
C TYR A 38 -10.78 2.61 -1.33
N PHE A 39 -10.78 1.74 -0.33
CA PHE A 39 -10.78 0.30 -0.49
C PHE A 39 -12.14 -0.29 -0.12
N SER A 40 -12.59 -1.28 -0.88
CA SER A 40 -13.80 -2.04 -0.51
C SER A 40 -13.53 -2.90 0.73
N PRO A 41 -14.55 -3.26 1.53
CA PRO A 41 -14.39 -4.20 2.65
C PRO A 41 -13.71 -5.50 2.22
N LYS A 42 -14.13 -6.08 1.08
CA LYS A 42 -13.52 -7.28 0.49
C LYS A 42 -12.03 -7.10 0.16
N THR A 43 -11.62 -5.91 -0.26
CA THR A 43 -10.21 -5.60 -0.50
C THR A 43 -9.45 -5.62 0.82
N VAL A 44 -9.97 -4.95 1.85
CA VAL A 44 -9.36 -4.87 3.17
C VAL A 44 -9.24 -6.26 3.81
N ASP A 45 -10.27 -7.10 3.72
CA ASP A 45 -10.23 -8.48 4.24
C ASP A 45 -9.09 -9.29 3.63
N ARG A 46 -8.85 -9.14 2.32
CA ARG A 46 -7.76 -9.83 1.62
C ARG A 46 -6.39 -9.32 2.05
N LEU A 47 -6.24 -8.01 2.24
CA LEU A 47 -4.99 -7.41 2.74
C LEU A 47 -4.66 -7.94 4.14
N GLN A 48 -5.67 -8.00 5.03
CA GLN A 48 -5.50 -8.55 6.38
C GLN A 48 -5.14 -10.04 6.36
N GLN A 49 -5.79 -10.84 5.52
CA GLN A 49 -5.45 -12.27 5.38
C GLN A 49 -4.00 -12.49 4.93
N LEU A 50 -3.47 -11.64 4.04
CA LEU A 50 -2.09 -11.70 3.58
C LEU A 50 -1.10 -11.43 4.72
N VAL A 51 -1.41 -10.45 5.59
CA VAL A 51 -0.57 -10.13 6.75
C VAL A 51 -0.65 -11.20 7.84
N LEU A 52 -1.86 -11.66 8.16
CA LEU A 52 -2.10 -12.55 9.31
C LEU A 52 -1.69 -14.00 9.07
N ARG A 53 -1.46 -14.40 7.82
CA ARG A 53 -1.12 -15.78 7.46
C ARG A 53 0.21 -15.80 6.70
N PRO A 54 1.13 -16.73 7.01
CA PRO A 54 2.35 -16.87 6.24
C PRO A 54 2.05 -17.16 4.77
N HIS A 55 2.53 -16.31 3.87
CA HIS A 55 2.48 -16.51 2.43
C HIS A 55 3.88 -16.26 1.85
N GLN A 56 4.29 -17.06 0.85
CA GLN A 56 5.48 -16.73 0.09
C GLN A 56 5.20 -15.50 -0.78
N PRO A 57 6.06 -14.47 -0.76
CA PRO A 57 5.88 -13.32 -1.63
C PRO A 57 6.13 -13.72 -3.09
N ASP A 58 5.41 -13.11 -4.01
CA ASP A 58 5.64 -13.29 -5.46
C ASP A 58 7.07 -12.85 -5.85
N ARG A 59 7.58 -11.83 -5.14
CA ARG A 59 8.97 -11.37 -5.21
C ARG A 59 9.35 -10.61 -3.96
N THR A 60 10.65 -10.59 -3.66
CA THR A 60 11.24 -9.75 -2.61
C THR A 60 12.13 -8.69 -3.26
N ILE A 61 12.13 -7.48 -2.70
CA ILE A 61 13.03 -6.40 -3.10
C ILE A 61 13.87 -5.95 -1.91
N THR A 62 15.08 -5.49 -2.19
CA THR A 62 15.93 -4.80 -1.20
C THR A 62 15.77 -3.31 -1.40
N LEU A 63 15.35 -2.61 -0.35
CA LEU A 63 15.16 -1.15 -0.38
C LEU A 63 16.25 -0.47 0.47
N PRO A 64 16.94 0.55 -0.07
CA PRO A 64 17.78 1.40 0.76
C PRO A 64 16.89 2.23 1.69
N VAL A 65 17.29 2.37 2.95
CA VAL A 65 16.62 3.21 3.95
C VAL A 65 17.52 4.41 4.22
N TYR A 66 16.95 5.60 4.15
CA TYR A 66 17.66 6.85 4.40
C TYR A 66 17.09 7.54 5.63
N GLU A 67 17.98 7.96 6.53
CA GLU A 67 17.60 8.80 7.67
C GLU A 67 17.55 10.26 7.22
N TYR A 68 16.41 10.92 7.42
CA TYR A 68 16.20 12.30 6.95
C TYR A 68 17.20 13.26 7.58
N ALA A 69 17.54 13.07 8.85
CA ALA A 69 18.52 13.89 9.56
C ALA A 69 19.92 13.89 8.91
N ASN A 70 20.25 12.84 8.14
CA ASN A 70 21.55 12.71 7.48
C ASN A 70 21.62 13.34 6.07
N LEU A 71 20.51 13.89 5.56
CA LEU A 71 20.45 14.45 4.19
C LEU A 71 20.97 15.89 4.08
N ALA A 72 21.18 16.60 5.19
CA ALA A 72 21.50 18.03 5.21
C ALA A 72 22.97 18.34 5.55
N GLN A 73 23.92 17.52 5.06
CA GLN A 73 25.36 17.78 5.25
C GLN A 73 25.88 18.90 4.33
#